data_AF-A0A812JFW8-F1
#
_entry.id   AF-A0A812JFW8-F1
#
_cell.length_a   1.000
_cell.length_b   1.000
_cell.length_c   1.000
_cell.angle_alpha   90.00
_cell.angle_beta   90.00
_cell.angle_gamma   90.00
#
_symmetry.space_group_name_H-M   'P 1'
#
loop_
_entity.id
_entity.type
_entity.pdbx_description
1 polymer ?
#
loop_
_entity_poly.entity_id
_entity_poly.type
_entity_poly.pdbx_seq_one_letter_code
_entity_poly.pdbx_strand_id
1 'polypeptide(L)'
;MEQEDEEMTAPTVVTKQIVTYGSGLTWIPEQKTAEGVTWFKVSKWDRGLFRFVYGKGLDLRKNTDNQNLSLDTPFFENMLTRRQEAFNEAISERLKDEENDEAPQPEKAQKKTKKTKEFKATQKHEIYAPHSIEIHLPGETEDGNKVQCRTLFEGVGTRTMWLELKDDVVKHIQTSFKHSEAKPRKTIKPRKAKAYRK
;
A
#
# COMPACT_ATOMS: atom_id res chain seq x y z
N MET A 1 1.43 43.20 -22.34
CA MET A 1 2.54 42.25 -22.10
C MET A 1 2.60 42.13 -20.59
N GLU A 2 1.72 41.29 -20.04
CA GLU A 2 1.60 41.06 -18.60
C GLU A 2 2.75 40.13 -18.22
N GLN A 3 3.65 40.62 -17.38
CA GLN A 3 4.67 39.80 -16.75
C GLN A 3 3.98 39.05 -15.62
N GLU A 4 3.85 37.73 -15.79
CA GLU A 4 3.50 36.83 -14.72
C GLU A 4 4.67 36.82 -13.72
N ASP A 5 4.47 37.45 -12.57
CA ASP A 5 5.37 37.38 -11.43
C ASP A 5 5.45 35.93 -10.96
N GLU A 6 6.53 35.23 -11.31
CA GLU A 6 6.90 33.95 -10.70
C GLU A 6 7.18 34.21 -9.21
N GLU A 7 6.20 33.88 -8.35
CA GLU A 7 6.35 33.84 -6.91
C GLU A 7 7.56 32.97 -6.53
N MET A 8 8.69 33.61 -6.20
CA MET A 8 9.82 32.95 -5.56
C MET A 8 9.39 32.45 -4.18
N THR A 9 9.04 31.18 -4.10
CA THR A 9 8.73 30.52 -2.84
C THR A 9 9.97 30.48 -1.95
N ALA A 10 9.89 31.13 -0.78
CA ALA A 10 10.98 31.19 0.19
C ALA A 10 11.35 29.78 0.72
N PRO A 11 12.62 29.54 1.09
CA PRO A 11 13.04 28.25 1.62
C PRO A 11 12.30 27.93 2.93
N THR A 12 11.63 26.78 2.98
CA THR A 12 10.92 26.29 4.16
C THR A 12 11.70 25.14 4.81
N VAL A 13 11.97 25.24 6.11
CA VAL A 13 12.57 24.15 6.90
C VAL A 13 11.48 23.17 7.32
N VAL A 14 11.67 21.88 7.01
CA VAL A 14 10.69 20.82 7.34
C VAL A 14 11.37 19.73 8.16
N THR A 15 10.80 19.43 9.33
CA THR A 15 11.21 18.28 10.17
C THR A 15 10.61 17.00 9.60
N LYS A 16 11.43 15.98 9.40
CA LYS A 16 11.00 14.63 8.95
C LYS A 16 11.37 13.59 9.98
N GLN A 17 10.47 12.66 10.25
CA GLN A 17 10.77 11.49 11.06
C GLN A 17 11.65 10.51 10.27
N ILE A 18 12.63 9.92 10.94
CA ILE A 18 13.58 8.97 10.34
C ILE A 18 13.34 7.63 11.00
N VAL A 19 13.20 6.58 10.19
CA VAL A 19 13.11 5.22 10.68
C VAL A 19 14.51 4.64 10.73
N THR A 20 14.95 4.22 11.92
CA THR A 20 16.29 3.67 12.14
C THR A 20 16.20 2.24 12.67
N TYR A 21 17.09 1.35 12.20
CA TYR A 21 17.18 -0.01 12.71
C TYR A 21 18.64 -0.45 12.88
N GLY A 22 18.99 -0.91 14.09
CA GLY A 22 20.31 -1.45 14.40
C GLY A 22 21.47 -0.50 14.09
N SER A 23 22.54 -1.05 13.47
CA SER A 23 23.85 -0.40 13.26
C SER A 23 23.88 0.69 12.17
N GLY A 24 22.89 1.59 12.15
CA GLY A 24 22.91 2.81 11.35
C GLY A 24 22.22 2.73 9.98
N LEU A 25 21.39 1.71 9.73
CA LEU A 25 20.51 1.72 8.54
C LEU A 25 19.33 2.67 8.80
N THR A 26 19.24 3.71 7.99
CA THR A 26 18.20 4.73 8.06
C THR A 26 17.31 4.69 6.82
N TRP A 27 16.00 4.79 7.03
CA TRP A 27 15.01 5.00 6.00
C TRP A 27 14.26 6.30 6.28
N ILE A 28 14.15 7.15 5.26
CA ILE A 28 13.41 8.41 5.33
C ILE A 28 12.20 8.28 4.40
N PRO A 29 11.10 7.67 4.86
CA PRO A 29 9.88 7.55 4.09
C PRO A 29 9.28 8.92 3.73
N GLU A 30 8.56 8.95 2.62
CA GLU A 30 7.64 10.05 2.33
C GLU A 30 6.54 10.09 3.40
N GLN A 31 6.30 11.28 3.93
CA GLN A 31 5.45 11.51 5.09
C GLN A 31 4.38 12.52 4.75
N LYS A 32 3.20 12.34 5.33
CA LYS A 32 2.15 13.35 5.35
C LYS A 32 1.35 13.26 6.65
N THR A 33 0.80 14.39 7.06
CA THR A 33 -0.04 14.46 8.26
C THR A 33 -1.49 14.57 7.82
N ALA A 34 -2.36 13.72 8.38
CA ALA A 34 -3.80 13.78 8.17
C ALA A 34 -4.50 13.30 9.46
N GLU A 35 -5.55 14.04 9.88
CA GLU A 35 -6.26 13.80 11.14
C GLU A 35 -5.35 13.72 12.39
N GLY A 36 -4.28 14.52 12.42
CA GLY A 36 -3.32 14.52 13.53
C GLY A 36 -2.40 13.29 13.59
N VAL A 37 -2.49 12.38 12.62
CA VAL A 37 -1.62 11.20 12.51
C VAL A 37 -0.59 11.42 11.41
N THR A 38 0.66 11.02 11.68
CA THR A 38 1.72 11.01 10.66
C THR A 38 1.70 9.67 9.92
N TRP A 39 1.46 9.75 8.62
CA TRP A 39 1.39 8.60 7.74
C TRP A 39 2.67 8.46 6.94
N PHE A 40 3.14 7.23 6.82
CA PHE A 40 4.38 6.91 6.12
C PHE A 40 4.11 6.07 4.89
N LYS A 41 4.64 6.52 3.77
CA LYS A 41 4.49 5.82 2.51
C LYS A 41 5.33 4.55 2.49
N VAL A 42 4.69 3.42 2.20
CA VAL A 42 5.32 2.14 1.95
C VAL A 42 5.06 1.75 0.50
N SER A 43 6.15 1.64 -0.27
CA SER A 43 6.09 1.32 -1.70
C SER A 43 7.16 0.30 -2.06
N LYS A 44 6.82 -0.64 -2.93
CA LYS A 44 7.80 -1.61 -3.48
C LYS A 44 8.91 -0.97 -4.31
N TRP A 45 8.75 0.29 -4.70
CA TRP A 45 9.75 1.06 -5.47
C TRP A 45 10.59 1.99 -4.60
N ASP A 46 10.38 1.98 -3.28
CA ASP A 46 11.15 2.79 -2.35
C ASP A 46 12.56 2.21 -2.17
N ARG A 47 13.56 2.94 -2.69
CA ARG A 47 14.98 2.59 -2.57
C ARG A 47 15.49 2.66 -1.14
N GLY A 48 14.97 3.59 -0.34
CA GLY A 48 15.30 3.73 1.07
C GLY A 48 14.79 2.54 1.86
N LEU A 49 13.53 2.15 1.64
CA LEU A 49 12.97 0.93 2.23
C LEU A 49 13.74 -0.31 1.81
N PHE A 50 14.08 -0.45 0.52
CA PHE A 50 14.87 -1.60 0.05
C PHE A 50 16.23 -1.69 0.78
N ARG A 51 16.94 -0.56 0.90
CA ARG A 51 18.21 -0.49 1.63
C ARG A 51 18.05 -0.79 3.12
N PHE A 52 16.97 -0.32 3.72
CA PHE A 52 16.64 -0.58 5.11
C PHE A 52 16.33 -2.05 5.40
N VAL A 53 15.64 -2.72 4.47
CA VAL A 53 15.33 -4.15 4.59
C VAL A 53 16.57 -5.00 4.31
N TYR A 54 17.25 -4.80 3.18
CA TYR A 54 18.28 -5.73 2.70
C TYR A 54 19.72 -5.28 2.98
N GLY A 55 19.93 -4.08 3.51
CA GLY A 55 21.25 -3.50 3.74
C GLY A 55 22.01 -3.09 2.47
N LYS A 56 21.43 -3.30 1.28
CA LYS A 56 22.04 -3.05 -0.04
C LYS A 56 21.16 -2.11 -0.86
N GLY A 57 21.74 -1.37 -1.80
CA GLY A 57 20.98 -0.55 -2.72
C GLY A 57 20.13 -1.40 -3.68
N LEU A 58 18.97 -0.88 -4.08
CA LEU A 58 18.13 -1.51 -5.10
C LEU A 58 18.85 -1.50 -6.45
N ASP A 59 19.29 -2.67 -6.92
CA ASP A 59 19.89 -2.82 -8.25
C ASP A 59 18.84 -3.18 -9.31
N LEU A 60 18.67 -2.28 -10.27
CA LEU A 60 17.72 -2.42 -11.38
C LEU A 60 18.38 -3.01 -12.64
N ARG A 61 19.68 -3.32 -12.62
CA ARG A 61 20.39 -3.90 -13.75
C ARG A 61 19.88 -5.32 -14.02
N LYS A 62 19.85 -5.70 -15.30
CA LYS A 62 19.21 -6.94 -15.78
C LYS A 62 20.07 -8.20 -15.65
N ASN A 63 21.32 -8.11 -15.20
CA ASN A 63 22.36 -9.08 -15.59
C ASN A 63 23.33 -9.49 -14.49
N THR A 64 22.91 -9.42 -13.22
CA THR A 64 23.80 -9.82 -12.14
C THR A 64 23.25 -11.08 -11.49
N ASP A 65 24.11 -12.10 -11.38
CA ASP A 65 23.91 -13.36 -10.62
C ASP A 65 23.60 -13.15 -9.12
N ASN A 66 23.34 -11.92 -8.72
CA ASN A 66 22.85 -11.56 -7.41
C ASN A 66 21.45 -12.13 -7.23
N GLN A 67 21.27 -12.84 -6.12
CA GLN A 67 19.98 -13.21 -5.55
C GLN A 67 18.96 -12.12 -5.86
N ASN A 68 17.87 -12.49 -6.55
CA ASN A 68 16.83 -11.56 -7.01
C ASN A 68 16.10 -10.95 -5.80
N LEU A 69 16.72 -10.04 -5.08
CA LEU A 69 16.07 -9.31 -3.99
C LEU A 69 15.10 -8.29 -4.59
N SER A 70 13.89 -8.26 -4.06
CA SER A 70 12.81 -7.40 -4.55
C SER A 70 11.82 -7.16 -3.41
N LEU A 71 11.24 -5.96 -3.34
CA LEU A 71 10.07 -5.69 -2.50
C LEU A 71 8.76 -6.09 -3.20
N ASP A 72 8.81 -6.52 -4.47
CA ASP A 72 7.66 -7.14 -5.15
C ASP A 72 7.54 -8.61 -4.72
N THR A 73 7.05 -8.78 -3.50
CA THR A 73 6.87 -10.07 -2.84
C THR A 73 5.39 -10.36 -2.62
N PRO A 74 5.02 -11.65 -2.37
CA PRO A 74 3.67 -11.99 -1.91
C PRO A 74 3.26 -11.23 -0.65
N PHE A 75 4.20 -10.93 0.26
CA PHE A 75 3.93 -10.14 1.45
C PHE A 75 3.36 -8.75 1.11
N PHE A 76 3.98 -8.01 0.18
CA PHE A 76 3.47 -6.67 -0.19
C PHE A 76 2.12 -6.73 -0.89
N GLU A 77 1.89 -7.70 -1.78
CA GLU A 77 0.57 -7.88 -2.39
C GLU A 77 -0.50 -8.22 -1.34
N ASN A 78 -0.17 -9.07 -0.36
CA ASN A 78 -1.10 -9.42 0.71
C ASN A 78 -1.44 -8.20 1.59
N MET A 79 -0.51 -7.28 1.83
CA MET A 79 -0.81 -6.02 2.50
C MET A 79 -1.83 -5.19 1.71
N LEU A 80 -1.62 -5.04 0.40
CA LEU A 80 -2.54 -4.31 -0.47
C LEU A 80 -3.93 -4.96 -0.51
N THR A 81 -3.98 -6.28 -0.58
CA THR A 81 -5.22 -7.07 -0.57
C THR A 81 -5.97 -6.86 0.74
N ARG A 82 -5.32 -7.06 1.89
CA ARG A 82 -5.96 -6.87 3.21
C ARG A 82 -6.48 -5.46 3.42
N ARG A 83 -5.72 -4.45 2.97
CA ARG A 83 -6.19 -3.06 2.97
C ARG A 83 -7.46 -2.90 2.11
N GLN A 84 -7.46 -3.46 0.90
CA GLN A 84 -8.62 -3.34 0.01
C GLN A 84 -9.85 -4.08 0.56
N GLU A 85 -9.66 -5.24 1.18
CA GLU A 85 -10.72 -6.00 1.86
C GLU A 85 -11.32 -5.20 3.02
N ALA A 86 -10.47 -4.63 3.89
CA ALA A 86 -10.92 -3.82 5.01
C ALA A 86 -11.73 -2.58 4.56
N PHE A 87 -11.26 -1.88 3.52
CA PHE A 87 -12.04 -0.77 2.97
C PHE A 87 -13.31 -1.21 2.26
N ASN A 88 -13.31 -2.36 1.57
CA ASN A 88 -14.53 -2.90 0.97
C ASN A 88 -15.58 -3.19 2.05
N GLU A 89 -15.16 -3.79 3.16
CA GLU A 89 -16.02 -4.11 4.30
C GLU A 89 -16.62 -2.83 4.89
N ALA A 90 -15.78 -1.86 5.28
CA ALA A 90 -16.23 -0.60 5.87
C ALA A 90 -17.14 0.24 4.95
N ILE A 91 -16.86 0.24 3.64
CA ILE A 91 -17.74 0.88 2.65
C ILE A 91 -19.07 0.14 2.56
N SER A 92 -19.05 -1.20 2.56
CA SER A 92 -20.26 -2.01 2.46
C SER A 92 -21.17 -1.87 3.69
N GLU A 93 -20.59 -1.64 4.87
CA GLU A 93 -21.34 -1.38 6.10
C GLU A 93 -22.07 -0.04 6.00
N ARG A 94 -21.35 1.04 5.67
CA ARG A 94 -21.95 2.37 5.52
C ARG A 94 -23.06 2.44 4.47
N LEU A 95 -22.89 1.72 3.35
CA LEU A 95 -23.93 1.63 2.33
C LEU A 95 -25.22 0.95 2.83
N LYS A 96 -25.09 -0.06 3.71
CA LYS A 96 -26.27 -0.72 4.30
C LYS A 96 -26.96 0.16 5.33
N ASP A 97 -26.19 0.99 6.04
CA ASP A 97 -26.76 1.93 7.01
C ASP A 97 -27.61 2.99 6.29
N GLU A 98 -27.14 3.53 5.16
CA GLU A 98 -27.92 4.46 4.34
C GLU A 98 -29.20 3.84 3.77
N GLU A 99 -29.14 2.57 3.32
CA GLU A 99 -30.33 1.85 2.84
C GLU A 99 -31.36 1.57 3.94
N ASN A 100 -30.95 1.51 5.22
CA ASN A 100 -31.85 1.25 6.34
C ASN A 100 -32.45 2.54 6.96
N ASP A 101 -31.80 3.69 6.79
CA ASP A 101 -32.31 5.00 7.27
C ASP A 101 -33.37 5.60 6.32
N GLU A 102 -33.47 5.14 5.07
CA GLU A 102 -34.64 5.36 4.21
C GLU A 102 -35.78 4.42 4.63
N ALA A 103 -36.83 4.98 5.24
CA ALA A 103 -37.99 4.28 5.79
C ALA A 103 -38.49 3.08 4.94
N PRO A 104 -38.93 1.97 5.57
CA PRO A 104 -39.24 0.74 4.86
C PRO A 104 -40.50 0.89 3.99
N GLN A 105 -40.35 0.83 2.67
CA GLN A 105 -41.46 0.40 1.82
C GLN A 105 -41.63 -1.12 1.97
N PRO A 106 -42.82 -1.62 2.34
CA PRO A 106 -43.04 -3.03 2.58
C PRO A 106 -43.38 -3.71 1.25
N GLU A 107 -42.42 -4.15 0.45
CA GLU A 107 -42.72 -5.16 -0.56
C GLU A 107 -41.65 -6.25 -0.72
N LYS A 108 -42.08 -7.44 -0.28
CA LYS A 108 -41.80 -8.77 -0.86
C LYS A 108 -40.41 -9.33 -0.62
N ALA A 109 -40.33 -10.02 0.52
CA ALA A 109 -39.46 -11.15 0.75
C ALA A 109 -39.51 -12.15 -0.42
N GLN A 110 -38.51 -12.11 -1.31
CA GLN A 110 -38.11 -13.25 -2.10
C GLN A 110 -36.70 -13.67 -1.69
N LYS A 111 -36.66 -14.69 -0.83
CA LYS A 111 -35.49 -15.55 -0.59
C LYS A 111 -34.96 -16.05 -1.94
N LYS A 112 -33.97 -15.36 -2.49
CA LYS A 112 -32.98 -15.95 -3.38
C LYS A 112 -31.68 -16.00 -2.60
N THR A 113 -31.25 -17.22 -2.26
CA THR A 113 -29.89 -17.55 -1.88
C THR A 113 -28.95 -17.25 -3.05
N LYS A 114 -28.80 -15.97 -3.38
CA LYS A 114 -27.72 -15.47 -4.21
C LYS A 114 -26.47 -15.66 -3.36
N LYS A 115 -25.53 -16.48 -3.85
CA LYS A 115 -24.14 -16.46 -3.39
C LYS A 115 -23.76 -15.00 -3.20
N THR A 116 -23.55 -14.58 -1.96
CA THR A 116 -23.21 -13.21 -1.60
C THR A 116 -21.91 -12.93 -2.34
N LYS A 117 -22.00 -12.19 -3.46
CA LYS A 117 -20.79 -11.72 -4.13
C LYS A 117 -20.12 -10.81 -3.11
N GLU A 118 -18.87 -11.12 -2.75
CA GLU A 118 -18.05 -10.23 -1.94
C GLU A 118 -18.11 -8.84 -2.56
N PHE A 119 -18.52 -7.85 -1.75
CA PHE A 119 -18.62 -6.49 -2.20
C PHE A 119 -17.25 -5.99 -2.62
N LYS A 120 -17.19 -5.35 -3.79
CA LYS A 120 -15.95 -4.76 -4.31
C LYS A 120 -16.17 -3.27 -4.50
N ALA A 121 -15.45 -2.47 -3.73
CA ALA A 121 -15.49 -1.03 -3.87
C ALA A 121 -15.04 -0.62 -5.29
N THR A 122 -15.64 0.46 -5.79
CA THR A 122 -15.24 1.13 -7.04
C THR A 122 -15.04 2.61 -6.73
N GLN A 123 -14.55 3.38 -7.71
CA GLN A 123 -14.37 4.83 -7.54
C GLN A 123 -15.65 5.57 -7.10
N LYS A 124 -16.82 5.08 -7.48
CA LYS A 124 -18.11 5.66 -7.07
C LYS A 124 -18.39 5.54 -5.57
N HIS A 125 -17.75 4.57 -4.91
CA HIS A 125 -17.98 4.29 -3.49
C HIS A 125 -16.94 4.97 -2.58
N GLU A 126 -16.00 5.74 -3.14
CA GLU A 126 -14.91 6.37 -2.36
C GLU A 126 -15.45 7.37 -1.33
N ILE A 127 -16.58 8.01 -1.62
CA ILE A 127 -17.25 8.93 -0.69
C ILE A 127 -17.65 8.26 0.63
N TYR A 128 -17.84 6.95 0.62
CA TYR A 128 -18.21 6.17 1.80
C TYR A 128 -17.00 5.64 2.55
N ALA A 129 -15.79 5.74 2.00
CA ALA A 129 -14.62 5.20 2.66
C ALA A 129 -14.30 5.97 3.95
N PRO A 130 -13.98 5.30 5.07
CA PRO A 130 -13.40 5.98 6.21
C PRO A 130 -12.03 6.55 5.84
N HIS A 131 -11.61 7.63 6.52
CA HIS A 131 -10.31 8.26 6.27
C HIS A 131 -9.14 7.29 6.48
N SER A 132 -9.24 6.46 7.53
CA SER A 132 -8.29 5.40 7.82
C SER A 132 -8.99 4.20 8.41
N ILE A 133 -8.35 3.04 8.34
CA ILE A 133 -8.85 1.79 8.93
C ILE A 133 -7.71 1.00 9.56
N GLU A 134 -8.03 0.15 10.53
CA GLU A 134 -7.08 -0.79 11.09
C GLU A 134 -7.03 -2.07 10.25
N ILE A 135 -5.82 -2.59 10.01
CA ILE A 135 -5.59 -3.85 9.31
C ILE A 135 -4.62 -4.71 10.09
N HIS A 136 -4.74 -6.01 9.92
CA HIS A 136 -3.71 -6.95 10.34
C HIS A 136 -2.67 -7.10 9.22
N LEU A 137 -1.40 -6.88 9.52
CA LEU A 137 -0.32 -7.15 8.57
C LEU A 137 -0.23 -8.65 8.26
N PRO A 138 0.14 -9.04 7.01
CA PRO A 138 0.32 -10.44 6.65
C PRO A 138 1.42 -11.12 7.48
N GLY A 139 1.28 -12.43 7.68
CA GLY A 139 2.19 -13.21 8.50
C GLY A 139 1.96 -13.02 10.00
N GLU A 140 2.80 -13.70 10.78
CA GLU A 140 2.83 -13.66 12.24
C GLU A 140 4.25 -13.28 12.67
N THR A 141 4.40 -12.75 13.88
CA THR A 141 5.72 -12.54 14.48
C THR A 141 6.38 -13.89 14.83
N GLU A 142 7.65 -13.85 15.23
CA GLU A 142 8.36 -15.05 15.74
C GLU A 142 7.62 -15.73 16.91
N ASP A 143 6.85 -14.95 17.67
CA ASP A 143 6.02 -15.42 18.80
C ASP A 143 4.61 -15.90 18.38
N GLY A 144 4.30 -15.92 17.07
CA GLY A 144 2.98 -16.32 16.55
C GLY A 144 1.89 -15.24 16.66
N ASN A 145 2.26 -13.99 16.99
CA ASN A 145 1.29 -12.90 17.15
C ASN A 145 1.02 -12.18 15.83
N LYS A 146 -0.22 -11.72 15.63
CA LYS A 146 -0.57 -10.84 14.51
C LYS A 146 -0.23 -9.39 14.86
N VAL A 147 0.33 -8.66 13.90
CA VAL A 147 0.64 -7.23 14.05
C VAL A 147 -0.48 -6.40 13.43
N GLN A 148 -1.07 -5.50 14.21
CA GLN A 148 -2.09 -4.55 13.75
C GLN A 148 -1.45 -3.21 13.39
N CYS A 149 -1.99 -2.53 12.39
CA CYS A 149 -1.53 -1.22 11.96
C CYS A 149 -2.69 -0.45 11.34
N ARG A 150 -2.71 0.88 11.53
CA ARG A 150 -3.64 1.75 10.80
C ARG A 150 -3.09 2.07 9.42
N THR A 151 -3.97 2.09 8.43
CA THR A 151 -3.69 2.49 7.05
C THR A 151 -4.62 3.60 6.61
N LEU A 152 -4.06 4.59 5.91
CA LEU A 152 -4.82 5.69 5.33
C LEU A 152 -5.49 5.27 4.01
N PHE A 153 -6.67 5.82 3.75
CA PHE A 153 -7.37 5.70 2.48
C PHE A 153 -6.84 6.70 1.44
N GLU A 154 -6.47 6.23 0.25
CA GLU A 154 -6.00 7.06 -0.88
C GLU A 154 -6.80 6.80 -2.16
N GLY A 155 -7.96 6.14 -2.04
CA GLY A 155 -8.71 5.67 -3.19
C GLY A 155 -8.54 4.18 -3.46
N VAL A 156 -9.51 3.65 -4.22
CA VAL A 156 -9.67 2.23 -4.48
C VAL A 156 -8.64 1.74 -5.49
N GLY A 157 -8.03 0.58 -5.20
CA GLY A 157 -7.10 -0.07 -6.13
C GLY A 157 -5.71 0.58 -6.25
N THR A 158 -5.41 1.59 -5.43
CA THR A 158 -4.07 2.20 -5.37
C THR A 158 -3.01 1.17 -4.98
N ARG A 159 -1.77 1.33 -5.46
CA ARG A 159 -0.65 0.39 -5.19
C ARG A 159 0.32 0.87 -4.11
N THR A 160 -0.03 1.97 -3.45
CA THR A 160 0.76 2.60 -2.39
C THR A 160 0.05 2.39 -1.07
N MET A 161 0.80 1.99 -0.04
CA MET A 161 0.30 1.91 1.33
C MET A 161 0.77 3.14 2.10
N TRP A 162 -0.09 3.68 2.95
CA TRP A 162 0.26 4.72 3.91
C TRP A 162 -0.04 4.17 5.29
N LEU A 163 0.99 3.92 6.07
CA LEU A 163 0.88 3.23 7.35
C LEU A 163 1.23 4.16 8.50
N GLU A 164 0.59 3.94 9.64
CA GLU A 164 1.08 4.44 10.92
C GLU A 164 2.22 3.53 11.40
N LEU A 165 3.46 4.01 11.35
CA LEU A 165 4.63 3.21 11.69
C LEU A 165 4.94 3.30 13.19
N LYS A 166 4.66 2.21 13.89
CA LYS A 166 5.13 1.92 15.25
C LYS A 166 6.32 0.94 15.19
N ASP A 167 7.04 0.79 16.29
CA ASP A 167 8.26 -0.02 16.32
C ASP A 167 8.02 -1.49 15.95
N ASP A 168 6.93 -2.07 16.43
CA ASP A 168 6.48 -3.43 16.11
C ASP A 168 6.10 -3.59 14.63
N VAL A 169 5.38 -2.62 14.07
CA VAL A 169 5.02 -2.53 12.65
C VAL A 169 6.27 -2.49 11.78
N VAL A 170 7.24 -1.63 12.12
CA VAL A 170 8.50 -1.50 11.37
C VAL A 170 9.30 -2.80 11.42
N LYS A 171 9.46 -3.38 12.62
CA LYS A 171 10.16 -4.65 12.81
C LYS A 171 9.49 -5.76 11.99
N HIS A 172 8.16 -5.86 12.05
CA HIS A 172 7.39 -6.87 11.32
C HIS A 172 7.52 -6.73 9.81
N ILE A 173 7.43 -5.51 9.29
CA ILE A 173 7.62 -5.23 7.85
C ILE A 173 9.02 -5.65 7.41
N GLN A 174 10.05 -5.27 8.16
CA GLN A 174 11.44 -5.58 7.82
C GLN A 174 11.68 -7.10 7.80
N THR A 175 11.25 -7.81 8.85
CA THR A 175 11.39 -9.27 8.96
C THR A 175 10.59 -9.97 7.86
N SER A 176 9.36 -9.54 7.59
CA SER A 176 8.51 -10.17 6.58
C SER A 176 9.05 -10.03 5.17
N PHE A 177 9.61 -8.87 4.81
CA PHE A 177 10.27 -8.71 3.50
C PHE A 177 11.54 -9.54 3.34
N LYS A 178 12.30 -9.77 4.42
CA LYS A 178 13.50 -10.63 4.38
C LYS A 178 13.14 -12.09 4.17
N HIS A 179 12.05 -12.55 4.75
CA HIS A 179 11.60 -13.96 4.65
C HIS A 179 10.72 -14.23 3.42
N SER A 180 10.21 -13.19 2.76
CA SER A 180 9.36 -13.37 1.58
C SER A 180 10.20 -13.53 0.31
N GLU A 181 10.01 -14.63 -0.40
CA GLU A 181 10.66 -14.86 -1.68
C GLU A 181 10.16 -13.86 -2.73
N ALA A 182 11.10 -13.25 -3.45
CA ALA A 182 10.80 -12.37 -4.56
C ALA A 182 10.15 -13.15 -5.71
N LYS A 183 9.15 -12.53 -6.36
CA LYS A 183 8.54 -13.14 -7.55
C LYS A 183 9.58 -13.30 -8.67
N PRO A 184 9.51 -14.40 -9.46
CA PRO A 184 10.39 -14.58 -10.61
C PRO A 184 10.18 -13.44 -11.63
N ARG A 185 11.28 -12.85 -12.09
CA ARG A 185 11.24 -11.82 -13.14
C ARG A 185 10.76 -12.47 -14.45
N LYS A 186 9.75 -11.85 -15.09
CA LYS A 186 9.30 -12.29 -16.43
C LYS A 186 10.43 -12.06 -17.43
N THR A 187 10.85 -13.11 -18.13
CA THR A 187 11.80 -13.01 -19.24
C THR A 187 11.13 -12.25 -20.38
N ILE A 188 11.70 -11.10 -20.75
CA ILE A 188 11.23 -10.33 -21.90
C ILE A 188 11.65 -11.11 -23.14
N LYS A 189 10.68 -11.67 -23.87
CA LYS A 189 10.95 -12.30 -25.17
C LYS A 189 11.59 -11.26 -26.11
N PRO A 190 12.67 -11.59 -26.81
CA PRO A 190 13.28 -10.65 -27.75
C PRO A 190 12.25 -10.26 -28.81
N ARG A 191 12.13 -8.95 -29.07
CA ARG A 191 11.30 -8.44 -30.18
C ARG A 191 11.85 -9.04 -31.47
N LYS A 192 11.01 -9.76 -32.23
CA LYS A 192 11.37 -10.26 -33.56
C LYS A 192 11.81 -9.07 -34.41
N ALA A 193 13.03 -9.13 -34.95
CA ALA A 193 13.52 -8.13 -35.88
C ALA A 193 12.56 -8.05 -37.08
N LYS A 194 12.10 -6.85 -37.43
CA LYS A 194 11.37 -6.64 -38.68
C LYS A 194 12.35 -6.94 -39.83
N ALA A 195 12.10 -8.01 -40.58
CA ALA A 195 12.83 -8.28 -41.80
C ALA A 195 12.54 -7.12 -42.78
N TYR A 196 13.56 -6.33 -43.10
CA TYR A 196 13.50 -5.40 -44.23
C TYR A 196 13.51 -6.25 -45.50
N ARG A 197 12.40 -6.23 -46.25
CA ARG A 197 12.38 -6.72 -47.64
C ARG A 197 13.21 -5.73 -48.48
N LYS A 198 14.21 -6.26 -49.18
CA LYS A 198 14.96 -5.55 -50.23
C LYS A 198 14.08 -5.37 -51.46
#